data_AF-A0A3S5B374-F1
#
_entry.id   AF-A0A3S5B374-F1
#
_cell.length_a   1.000
_cell.length_b   1.000
_cell.length_c   1.000
_cell.angle_alpha   90.00
_cell.angle_beta   90.00
_cell.angle_gamma   90.00
#
_symmetry.space_group_name_H-M   'P 1'
#
loop_
_entity.id
_entity.type
_entity.pdbx_description
1 polymer ?
#
loop_
_entity_poly.entity_id
_entity_poly.type
_entity_poly.pdbx_seq_one_letter_code
_entity_poly.pdbx_strand_id
1 'polypeptide(L)'
;MQQASRVYRVSEDLLDPVMESWGLPLRHQLLRSDEAYLFDLGSEIYLWTGRRISSVLRTAGIELAQQAYKSPYNYSSLQLNPITPMLG
;
A
#
# COMPACT_ATOMS: atom_id res chain seq x y z
N MET A 1 8.49 10.42 -13.97
CA MET A 1 8.70 9.00 -13.64
C MET A 1 7.46 8.54 -12.88
N GLN A 2 6.76 7.53 -13.40
CA GLN A 2 5.60 6.94 -12.72
C GLN A 2 6.09 6.36 -11.38
N GLN A 3 5.49 6.74 -10.26
CA GLN A 3 5.80 6.09 -8.98
C GLN A 3 5.54 4.59 -9.15
N ALA A 4 6.56 3.78 -8.93
CA ALA A 4 6.41 2.33 -8.94
C ALA A 4 5.44 1.93 -7.82
N SER A 5 4.34 1.26 -8.18
CA SER A 5 3.38 0.72 -7.22
C SER A 5 4.08 -0.20 -6.23
N ARG A 6 3.78 -0.05 -4.95
CA ARG A 6 4.38 -0.86 -3.88
C ARG A 6 3.32 -1.81 -3.37
N VAL A 7 3.72 -3.04 -3.08
CA VAL A 7 2.82 -4.08 -2.63
C VAL A 7 3.38 -4.69 -1.36
N TYR A 8 2.53 -4.79 -0.35
CA TYR A 8 2.88 -5.38 0.93
C TYR A 8 1.88 -6.47 1.29
N ARG A 9 2.36 -7.57 1.87
CA ARG A 9 1.52 -8.52 2.59
C ARG A 9 1.36 -8.03 4.02
N VAL A 10 0.15 -8.11 4.53
CA VAL A 10 -0.16 -7.76 5.92
C VAL A 10 0.18 -8.95 6.81
N SER A 11 0.96 -8.67 7.85
CA SER A 11 1.18 -9.54 9.00
C SER A 11 0.55 -8.87 10.25
N GLU A 12 0.53 -9.54 11.41
CA GLU A 12 -0.14 -9.00 12.60
C GLU A 12 0.43 -7.64 13.05
N ASP A 13 1.74 -7.45 12.91
CA ASP A 13 2.42 -6.24 13.40
C ASP A 13 3.05 -5.39 12.30
N LEU A 14 3.16 -5.92 11.07
CA LEU A 14 4.03 -5.36 10.04
C LEU A 14 3.46 -5.49 8.62
N LEU A 15 4.00 -4.66 7.72
CA LEU A 15 3.79 -4.73 6.27
C LEU A 15 5.04 -5.35 5.61
N ASP A 16 4.93 -6.60 5.16
CA ASP A 16 6.01 -7.33 4.50
C ASP A 16 6.06 -6.98 3.00
N PRO A 17 7.15 -6.41 2.46
CA PRO A 17 7.23 -6.09 1.04
C PRO A 17 7.13 -7.33 0.14
N VAL A 18 6.30 -7.26 -0.91
CA VAL A 18 6.21 -8.27 -1.98
C VAL A 18 7.01 -7.78 -3.17
N MET A 19 8.32 -8.02 -3.14
CA MET A 19 9.28 -7.47 -4.11
C MET A 19 9.00 -7.93 -5.54
N GLU A 20 8.45 -9.13 -5.72
CA GLU A 20 8.12 -9.71 -7.02
C GLU A 20 6.98 -8.96 -7.73
N SER A 21 6.20 -8.15 -7.00
CA SER A 21 5.09 -7.36 -7.55
C SER A 21 5.36 -5.85 -7.51
N TRP A 22 6.54 -5.42 -7.10
CA TRP A 22 6.88 -4.01 -6.95
C TRP A 22 7.13 -3.34 -8.31
N GLY A 23 6.42 -2.24 -8.59
CA GLY A 23 6.50 -1.50 -9.86
C GLY A 23 5.96 -2.26 -11.07
N LEU A 24 5.28 -3.38 -10.87
CA LEU A 24 4.68 -4.18 -11.92
C LEU A 24 3.16 -4.01 -11.97
N PRO A 25 2.52 -4.24 -13.13
CA PRO A 25 1.06 -4.31 -13.20
C PRO A 25 0.48 -5.32 -12.21
N LEU A 26 -0.52 -4.89 -11.42
CA LEU A 26 -1.15 -5.74 -10.41
C LEU A 26 -1.86 -6.94 -11.06
N ARG A 27 -1.62 -8.14 -10.51
CA ARG A 27 -2.22 -9.40 -10.99
C ARG A 27 -3.07 -10.02 -9.90
N HIS A 28 -4.29 -10.43 -10.25
CA HIS A 28 -5.19 -11.11 -9.31
C HIS A 28 -4.62 -12.42 -8.75
N GLN A 29 -3.64 -13.03 -9.45
CA GLN A 29 -2.95 -14.24 -9.02
C GLN A 29 -2.17 -14.08 -7.72
N LEU A 30 -1.82 -12.85 -7.33
CA LEU A 30 -1.23 -12.55 -6.02
C LEU A 30 -2.22 -12.79 -4.89
N LEU A 31 -3.52 -12.62 -5.14
CA LEU A 31 -4.53 -12.49 -4.10
C LEU A 31 -4.92 -13.84 -3.51
N ARG A 32 -4.41 -14.14 -2.31
CA ARG A 32 -4.77 -15.35 -1.56
C ARG A 32 -5.90 -15.09 -0.57
N SER A 33 -6.92 -15.93 -0.59
CA SER A 33 -8.14 -15.73 0.20
C SER A 33 -7.96 -15.80 1.73
N ASP A 34 -6.83 -16.30 2.20
CA ASP A 34 -6.40 -16.42 3.60
C ASP A 34 -5.36 -15.36 3.99
N GLU A 35 -5.05 -14.40 3.10
CA GLU A 35 -4.09 -13.31 3.36
C GLU A 35 -4.75 -11.94 3.15
N ALA A 36 -4.02 -10.87 3.50
CA ALA A 36 -4.38 -9.49 3.20
C ALA A 36 -3.17 -8.76 2.60
N TYR A 37 -3.44 -7.79 1.72
CA TYR A 37 -2.40 -7.02 1.04
C TYR A 37 -2.71 -5.53 1.07
N LEU A 38 -1.65 -4.72 1.20
CA LEU A 38 -1.71 -3.28 1.04
C LEU A 38 -1.04 -2.90 -0.28
N PHE A 39 -1.77 -2.16 -1.10
CA PHE A 39 -1.28 -1.60 -2.36
C PHE A 39 -1.10 -0.10 -2.18
N ASP A 40 0.13 0.38 -2.34
CA ASP A 40 0.47 1.81 -2.36
C ASP A 40 0.72 2.22 -3.81
N LEU A 41 -0.17 3.07 -4.33
CA LEU A 41 -0.17 3.59 -5.69
C LEU A 41 0.27 5.07 -5.73
N GLY A 42 0.89 5.58 -4.67
CA GLY A 42 1.29 6.97 -4.54
C GLY A 42 0.19 7.83 -3.94
N SER A 43 -0.82 8.25 -4.71
CA SER A 43 -1.93 9.08 -4.21
C SER A 43 -2.97 8.29 -3.42
N GLU A 44 -3.11 7.00 -3.73
CA GLU A 44 -4.07 6.11 -3.11
C GLU A 44 -3.40 4.90 -2.47
N ILE A 45 -3.94 4.48 -1.33
CA ILE A 45 -3.63 3.19 -0.69
C ILE A 45 -4.90 2.35 -0.66
N TYR A 46 -4.78 1.09 -1.06
CA TYR A 46 -5.87 0.11 -0.99
C TYR A 46 -5.47 -1.05 -0.08
N LEU A 47 -6.34 -1.37 0.88
CA LEU A 47 -6.27 -2.59 1.66
C LEU A 47 -7.20 -3.63 1.03
N TRP A 48 -6.63 -4.74 0.54
CA TRP A 48 -7.37 -5.91 0.13
C TRP A 48 -7.36 -6.96 1.24
N THR A 49 -8.53 -7.53 1.55
CA THR A 49 -8.64 -8.59 2.56
C THR A 49 -9.23 -9.85 1.95
N GLY A 50 -8.56 -10.97 2.18
CA GLY A 50 -9.07 -12.28 1.82
C GLY A 50 -10.32 -12.63 2.60
N ARG A 51 -11.21 -13.43 2.00
CA ARG A 51 -12.48 -13.82 2.62
C ARG A 51 -12.34 -14.73 3.84
N ARG A 52 -11.18 -15.37 4.03
CA ARG A 52 -10.89 -16.34 5.09
C ARG A 52 -9.86 -15.84 6.11
N ILE A 53 -9.49 -14.57 6.09
CA ILE A 53 -8.56 -14.02 7.10
C ILE A 53 -9.17 -14.02 8.49
N SER A 54 -8.32 -14.07 9.53
CA SER A 54 -8.73 -13.92 10.91
C SER A 54 -9.19 -12.49 11.21
N SER A 55 -9.97 -12.31 12.28
CA SER A 55 -10.34 -10.97 12.77
C SER A 55 -9.12 -10.17 13.20
N VAL A 56 -8.13 -10.82 13.83
CA VAL A 56 -6.87 -10.21 14.25
C VAL A 56 -6.13 -9.62 13.05
N LEU A 57 -5.92 -10.42 12.00
CA LEU A 57 -5.21 -9.96 10.80
C LEU A 57 -5.99 -8.86 10.06
N ARG A 58 -7.33 -8.93 10.08
CA ARG A 58 -8.17 -7.87 9.52
C ARG A 58 -7.97 -6.54 10.25
N THR A 59 -8.01 -6.55 11.58
CA THR A 59 -7.80 -5.35 12.39
C THR A 59 -6.40 -4.80 12.19
N ALA A 60 -5.37 -5.65 12.24
CA ALA A 60 -3.98 -5.27 11.95
C ALA A 60 -3.85 -4.59 10.59
N GLY A 61 -4.45 -5.16 9.54
CA GLY A 61 -4.43 -4.57 8.20
C GLY A 61 -5.05 -3.18 8.14
N ILE A 62 -6.16 -2.94 8.84
CA ILE A 62 -6.80 -1.62 8.91
C ILE A 62 -5.90 -0.62 9.63
N GLU A 63 -5.34 -1.00 10.77
CA GLU A 63 -4.46 -0.12 11.57
C GLU A 63 -3.18 0.23 10.81
N LEU A 64 -2.52 -0.76 10.22
CA LEU A 64 -1.32 -0.58 9.41
C LEU A 64 -1.59 0.27 8.16
N ALA A 65 -2.74 0.08 7.50
CA ALA A 65 -3.13 0.91 6.36
C ALA A 65 -3.35 2.38 6.76
N GLN A 66 -3.98 2.63 7.91
CA GLN A 66 -4.15 3.98 8.42
C GLN A 66 -2.83 4.63 8.81
N GLN A 67 -1.90 3.88 9.40
CA GLN A 67 -0.56 4.36 9.72
C GLN A 67 0.22 4.71 8.45
N ALA A 68 0.20 3.82 7.45
CA ALA A 68 0.84 4.05 6.15
C ALA A 68 0.29 5.31 5.46
N TYR A 69 -1.02 5.51 5.49
CA TYR A 69 -1.66 6.69 4.90
C TYR A 69 -1.34 8.00 5.64
N LYS A 70 -1.21 7.95 6.97
CA LYS A 70 -0.83 9.11 7.79
C LYS A 70 0.65 9.48 7.69
N SER A 71 1.48 8.53 7.24
CA SER A 71 2.90 8.80 7.01
C SER A 71 3.02 9.89 5.93
N PRO A 72 3.81 10.94 6.16
CA PRO A 72 3.97 11.98 5.15
C PRO A 72 4.54 11.35 3.88
N TYR A 73 3.77 11.43 2.79
CA TYR A 73 4.31 11.13 1.48
C TYR A 73 5.49 12.07 1.24
N ASN A 74 6.68 11.49 1.18
CA ASN A 74 7.88 12.28 1.01
C ASN A 74 8.04 12.66 -0.46
N TYR A 75 7.40 13.77 -0.84
CA TYR A 75 7.52 14.39 -2.15
C TYR A 75 8.88 15.07 -2.39
N SER A 76 9.86 14.98 -1.47
CA SER A 76 11.17 15.63 -1.65
C SER A 76 11.97 15.12 -2.86
N SER A 77 11.60 13.96 -3.41
CA SER A 77 12.15 13.43 -4.67
C SER A 77 11.38 13.88 -5.93
N LEU A 78 10.30 14.66 -5.76
CA LEU A 78 9.44 15.14 -6.84
C LEU A 78 9.67 16.64 -7.05
N GLN A 79 10.00 17.04 -8.29
CA GLN A 79 10.13 18.45 -8.67
C GLN A 79 8.81 19.24 -8.56
N LEU A 80 7.67 18.55 -8.43
CA LEU A 80 6.33 19.13 -8.39
C LEU A 80 5.48 18.38 -7.36
N ASN A 81 4.96 19.12 -6.37
CA ASN A 81 4.03 18.59 -5.38
C ASN A 81 2.58 18.69 -5.94
N PRO A 82 1.82 17.59 -6.04
CA PRO A 82 0.44 17.62 -6.51
C PRO A 82 -0.55 18.25 -5.52
N ILE A 83 -0.20 18.32 -4.23
CA ILE A 83 -1.01 18.94 -3.16
C ILE A 83 -0.75 20.45 -3.10
N THR A 84 0.39 20.91 -3.61
CA THR A 84 0.74 22.33 -3.66
C THR A 84 1.44 22.64 -4.98
N PRO A 85 0.67 22.86 -6.08
CA PRO A 85 1.26 23.43 -7.28
C PRO A 85 1.79 24.81 -6.89
N MET A 86 3.11 25.00 -6.98
CA MET A 86 3.73 26.29 -6.67
C MET A 86 3.07 27.36 -7.57
N LEU A 87 2.40 28.33 -6.94
CA LEU A 87 1.99 29.55 -7.62
C LEU A 87 3.28 30.32 -7.94
N GLY A 88 3.64 30.33 -9.22
CA GLY A 88 4.63 31.26 -9.76
C GLY A 88 4.13 32.71 -9.72
#